data_AF-A0A380FJX9-F1
#
_entry.id   AF-A0A380FJX9-F1
#
_cell.length_a   1.000
_cell.length_b   1.000
_cell.length_c   1.000
_cell.angle_alpha   90.00
_cell.angle_beta   90.00
_cell.angle_gamma   90.00
#
_symmetry.space_group_name_H-M   'P 1'
#
loop_
_entity.id
_entity.type
_entity.pdbx_description
1 polymer ?
#
loop_
_entity_poly.entity_id
_entity_poly.type
_entity_poly.pdbx_seq_one_letter_code
_entity_poly.pdbx_strand_id
1 'polypeptide(L)' 'MPLVSMKEMLIDAKENGYAVGQYNLNNLEFTQAILEASQEENAPVILRCF' A
#
# COMPACT_ATOMS: atom_id res chain seq x y z
N MET A 1 9.74 5.83 7.79
CA MET A 1 9.64 4.37 7.94
C MET A 1 10.32 3.70 6.75
N PRO A 2 10.97 2.54 6.93
CA PRO A 2 11.56 1.81 5.81
C PRO A 2 10.48 1.18 4.92
N LEU A 3 10.81 0.94 3.65
CA LEU A 3 9.98 0.09 2.79
C LEU A 3 10.03 -1.35 3.29
N VAL A 4 8.87 -2.01 3.31
CA VAL A 4 8.71 -3.40 3.79
C VAL A 4 8.33 -4.32 2.63
N SER A 5 8.57 -5.62 2.80
CA SER A 5 8.16 -6.62 1.82
C SER A 5 6.64 -6.85 1.86
N MET A 6 6.04 -7.12 0.70
CA MET A 6 4.60 -7.43 0.60
C MET A 6 4.19 -8.74 1.27
N LYS A 7 5.16 -9.61 1.63
CA LYS A 7 4.86 -10.94 2.18
C LYS A 7 4.06 -10.86 3.48
N GLU A 8 4.50 -10.04 4.43
CA GLU A 8 3.90 -9.98 5.77
C GLU A 8 2.51 -9.35 5.72
N MET A 9 2.34 -8.25 4.97
CA MET A 9 1.04 -7.59 4.81
C MET A 9 0.00 -8.49 4.12
N LEU A 10 0.39 -9.35 3.16
CA LEU A 10 -0.55 -10.24 2.48
C LEU A 10 -0.92 -11.46 3.34
N ILE A 11 -0.01 -11.93 4.19
CA ILE A 11 -0.31 -12.98 5.18
C ILE A 11 -1.32 -12.43 6.18
N ASP A 12 -1.05 -11.25 6.76
CA ASP A 12 -1.95 -10.61 7.72
C ASP A 12 -3.33 -10.32 7.12
N ALA A 13 -3.38 -9.79 5.90
CA ALA A 13 -4.63 -9.54 5.17
C ALA A 13 -5.44 -10.83 4.96
N LYS A 14 -4.78 -11.93 4.62
CA LYS A 14 -5.44 -13.24 4.45
C LYS A 14 -5.97 -13.78 5.78
N GLU A 15 -5.23 -13.63 6.87
CA GLU A 15 -5.62 -14.12 8.20
C GLU A 15 -6.76 -13.30 8.80
N ASN A 16 -6.75 -11.98 8.60
CA ASN A 16 -7.74 -11.04 9.14
C ASN A 16 -8.91 -10.76 8.17
N GLY A 17 -8.93 -11.37 6.98
CA GLY A 17 -10.05 -11.28 6.05
C GLY A 17 -10.21 -9.93 5.34
N TYR A 18 -9.11 -9.19 5.15
CA TYR A 18 -9.09 -7.96 4.36
C TYR A 18 -8.16 -8.07 3.15
N ALA A 19 -8.14 -7.05 2.29
CA ALA A 19 -7.27 -6.99 1.13
C ALA A 19 -6.38 -5.75 1.19
N VAL A 20 -5.16 -5.86 0.65
CA VAL A 20 -4.23 -4.74 0.52
C VAL A 20 -4.32 -4.19 -0.90
N GLY A 21 -4.61 -2.89 -1.01
CA GLY A 21 -4.71 -2.20 -2.29
C GLY A 21 -3.35 -2.11 -3.00
N GLN A 22 -3.31 -2.48 -4.27
CA GLN A 22 -2.14 -2.31 -5.13
C GLN A 22 -2.41 -1.24 -6.19
N TYR A 23 -1.66 -0.14 -6.12
CA TYR A 23 -1.83 1.01 -6.99
C TYR A 23 -0.61 1.18 -7.89
N ASN A 24 -0.84 1.49 -9.16
CA ASN A 24 0.23 1.78 -10.10
C ASN A 24 0.64 3.26 -9.96
N LEU A 25 1.94 3.48 -9.89
CA LEU A 25 2.52 4.82 -9.88
C LEU A 25 2.86 5.24 -11.31
N ASN A 26 2.37 6.41 -11.71
CA ASN A 26 2.64 6.99 -13.03
C ASN A 26 3.45 8.29 -12.94
N ASN A 27 3.39 8.99 -11.81
CA ASN A 27 4.09 10.25 -11.57
C ASN A 27 4.16 10.53 -10.05
N LEU A 28 4.68 11.69 -9.69
CA LEU A 28 4.85 12.12 -8.30
C LEU A 28 3.51 12.36 -7.62
N GLU A 29 2.57 12.98 -8.32
CA GLU A 29 1.25 13.36 -7.80
C GLU A 29 0.45 12.14 -7.38
N PHE A 30 0.51 11.04 -8.15
CA PHE A 30 -0.09 9.77 -7.77
C PHE A 30 0.55 9.22 -6.50
N THR A 31 1.87 9.29 -6.39
CA THR A 31 2.59 8.79 -5.23
C THR A 31 2.17 9.54 -3.97
N GLN A 32 2.08 10.87 -4.04
CA GLN A 32 1.63 11.71 -2.93
C GLN A 32 0.20 11.38 -2.53
N ALA A 33 -0.74 11.39 -3.48
CA ALA A 33 -2.16 11.14 -3.21
C ALA A 33 -2.40 9.75 -2.58
N ILE A 34 -1.73 8.71 -3.07
CA ILE A 34 -1.90 7.35 -2.55
C ILE A 34 -1.30 7.24 -1.14
N LEU A 35 -0.14 7.84 -0.89
CA LEU A 35 0.50 7.81 0.43
C LEU A 35 -0.30 8.59 1.47
N GLU A 36 -0.80 9.77 1.12
CA GLU A 36 -1.61 10.61 2.00
C GLU A 36 -2.90 9.88 2.39
N ALA A 37 -3.65 9.36 1.42
CA ALA A 37 -4.88 8.61 1.70
C ALA A 37 -4.62 7.36 2.55
N SER A 38 -3.55 6.61 2.27
CA SER A 38 -3.20 5.40 3.04
C SER A 38 -2.79 5.75 4.48
N GLN A 39 -2.15 6.90 4.68
CA GLN A 39 -1.75 7.39 5.99
C GLN A 39 -2.95 7.90 6.81
N GLU A 40 -3.92 8.55 6.17
CA GLU A 40 -5.18 8.97 6.81
C GLU A 40 -6.01 7.77 7.27
N GLU A 41 -6.12 6.74 6.45
CA GLU A 41 -6.87 5.51 6.74
C GLU A 41 -6.11 4.51 7.62
N ASN A 42 -4.84 4.78 7.95
CA ASN A 42 -3.94 3.85 8.64
C ASN A 42 -3.89 2.46 7.96
N ALA A 43 -3.97 2.45 6.63
CA ALA A 43 -4.09 1.23 5.83
C ALA A 43 -2.74 0.87 5.15
N PRO A 44 -2.38 -0.42 5.08
CA PRO A 44 -1.23 -0.85 4.30
C PRO A 44 -1.50 -0.65 2.79
N VAL A 45 -0.47 -0.26 2.05
CA VAL A 45 -0.58 0.01 0.60
C VAL A 45 0.59 -0.60 -0.16
N ILE A 46 0.31 -1.15 -1.36
CA ILE A 46 1.33 -1.63 -2.29
C ILE A 46 1.44 -0.64 -3.44
N LEU A 47 2.61 -0.03 -3.57
CA LEU A 47 2.95 0.84 -4.69
C LEU A 47 3.74 0.05 -5.73
N ARG A 48 3.16 -0.10 -6.93
CA ARG A 48 3.86 -0.71 -8.07
C ARG A 48 4.35 0.39 -8.99
N CYS A 49 5.66 0.45 -9.18
CA CYS A 49 6.27 1.15 -10.31
C CYS A 49 6.32 0.16 -11.48
N PHE A 50 5.76 0.52 -12.63
CA PHE A 50 5.85 -0.29 -13.84
C PHE A 50 7.19 -0.09 -14.54
#